data_AF-A0A920ECB1-F1
#
_entry.id   AF-A0A920ECB1-F1
#
_cell.length_a   1.000
_cell.length_b   1.000
_cell.length_c   1.000
_cell.angle_alpha   90.00
_cell.angle_beta   90.00
_cell.angle_gamma   90.00
#
_symmetry.space_group_name_H-M   'P 1'
#
loop_
_entity.id
_entity.type
_entity.pdbx_description
1 polymer ?
#
loop_
_entity_poly.entity_id
_entity_poly.type
_entity_poly.pdbx_seq_one_letter_code
_entity_poly.pdbx_strand_id
1 'polypeptide(L)'
;MWDYNGALGNASYFEAWETEGWHYQNPEFPGDNPNGFCWYEALLDSPEFLTLRQERWQMHREGAWSDAAIEARIDEAIAVLEPAVDRNFERWPLLGEVIWPNDDGAVDRMTYVDEVSYLKSWVKQRVAWMDFILSG
;
A
#
# COMPACT_ATOMS: atom_id res chain seq x y z
N MET A 1 -3.03 -14.89 -3.33
CA MET A 1 -2.93 -13.54 -3.92
C MET A 1 -1.66 -13.45 -4.76
N TRP A 2 -1.63 -12.61 -5.80
CA TRP A 2 -0.54 -12.49 -6.80
C TRP A 2 -0.41 -11.02 -7.24
N ASP A 3 0.79 -10.60 -7.69
CA ASP A 3 1.12 -9.29 -8.31
C ASP A 3 0.82 -8.03 -7.48
N TYR A 4 1.76 -7.64 -6.61
CA TYR A 4 1.64 -6.50 -5.68
C TYR A 4 2.69 -5.41 -5.89
N ASN A 5 3.39 -5.42 -7.02
CA ASN A 5 4.40 -4.41 -7.37
C ASN A 5 3.83 -2.98 -7.52
N GLY A 6 2.53 -2.84 -7.82
CA GLY A 6 1.83 -1.55 -7.86
C GLY A 6 1.13 -1.15 -6.55
N ALA A 7 1.24 -1.95 -5.49
CA ALA A 7 0.61 -1.66 -4.20
C ALA A 7 1.45 -0.65 -3.38
N LEU A 8 0.95 -0.31 -2.18
CA LEU A 8 1.67 0.46 -1.17
C LEU A 8 2.11 1.86 -1.62
N GLY A 9 1.22 2.58 -2.32
CA GLY A 9 1.48 3.94 -2.79
C GLY A 9 2.13 4.02 -4.17
N ASN A 10 2.57 2.89 -4.73
CA ASN A 10 3.46 2.91 -5.88
C ASN A 10 2.77 3.05 -7.25
N ALA A 11 1.46 2.85 -7.38
CA ALA A 11 0.81 2.96 -8.69
C ALA A 11 0.30 4.39 -9.00
N SER A 12 0.56 4.89 -10.21
CA SER A 12 0.07 6.18 -10.75
C SER A 12 -1.36 6.14 -11.31
N TYR A 13 -2.12 5.10 -10.98
CA TYR A 13 -3.50 4.93 -11.43
C TYR A 13 -4.41 4.57 -10.25
N PHE A 14 -5.73 4.75 -10.41
CA PHE A 14 -6.76 4.41 -9.42
C PHE A 14 -6.50 5.03 -8.04
N GLU A 15 -5.90 6.22 -8.02
CA GLU A 15 -5.54 6.95 -6.79
C GLU A 15 -4.74 6.07 -5.81
N ALA A 16 -3.94 5.11 -6.31
CA ALA A 16 -3.23 4.16 -5.46
C ALA A 16 -2.12 4.80 -4.61
N TRP A 17 -1.72 6.03 -4.93
CA TRP A 17 -0.84 6.86 -4.10
C TRP A 17 -1.56 7.48 -2.90
N GLU A 18 -2.90 7.53 -2.89
CA GLU A 18 -3.66 8.08 -1.77
C GLU A 18 -3.58 7.15 -0.55
N THR A 19 -3.41 7.75 0.63
CA THR A 19 -3.38 7.00 1.89
C THR A 19 -4.78 6.78 2.46
N GLU A 20 -5.78 7.47 1.92
CA GLU A 20 -7.16 7.45 2.38
C GLU A 20 -8.11 6.89 1.31
N GLY A 21 -9.32 6.54 1.72
CA GLY A 21 -10.35 6.00 0.84
C GLY A 21 -10.18 4.51 0.53
N TRP A 22 -11.24 3.91 0.02
CA TRP A 22 -11.21 2.52 -0.41
C TRP A 22 -11.23 2.43 -1.93
N HIS A 23 -10.38 1.58 -2.51
CA HIS A 23 -10.37 1.37 -3.97
C HIS A 23 -11.73 0.96 -4.55
N TYR A 24 -12.55 0.23 -3.78
CA TYR A 24 -13.90 -0.13 -4.22
C TYR A 24 -14.90 1.05 -4.27
N GLN A 25 -14.50 2.24 -3.83
CA GLN A 25 -15.26 3.48 -3.93
C GLN A 25 -14.68 4.41 -5.01
N ASN A 26 -13.55 4.06 -5.62
CA ASN A 26 -12.91 4.90 -6.63
C ASN A 26 -13.72 4.84 -7.95
N PRO A 27 -14.15 5.98 -8.53
CA PRO A 27 -14.94 5.99 -9.76
C PRO A 27 -14.14 5.66 -11.04
N GLU A 28 -12.81 5.83 -11.04
CA GLU A 28 -11.90 5.38 -12.10
C GLU A 28 -11.83 3.84 -12.16
N PHE A 29 -12.12 3.21 -11.01
CA PHE A 29 -12.31 1.77 -10.86
C PHE A 29 -13.77 1.43 -11.21
N PRO A 30 -14.24 1.51 -12.48
CA PRO A 30 -14.07 0.38 -13.43
C PRO A 30 -14.23 0.76 -14.93
N GLY A 31 -13.14 1.05 -15.63
CA GLY A 31 -13.05 0.89 -17.11
C GLY A 31 -12.64 -0.53 -17.54
N ASP A 32 -11.81 -1.19 -16.72
CA ASP A 32 -11.18 -2.50 -16.99
C ASP A 32 -11.35 -3.52 -15.84
N ASN A 33 -12.27 -3.26 -14.90
CA ASN A 33 -12.71 -4.27 -13.94
C ASN A 33 -14.13 -4.72 -14.34
N PRO A 34 -14.41 -6.02 -14.60
CA PRO A 34 -15.78 -6.47 -14.75
C PRO A 34 -16.54 -6.01 -13.49
N ASN A 35 -17.67 -5.35 -13.69
CA ASN A 35 -18.59 -4.92 -12.64
C ASN A 35 -18.47 -5.73 -11.36
N GLY A 36 -18.10 -5.02 -10.29
CA GLY A 36 -17.79 -5.52 -8.96
C GLY A 36 -18.61 -6.76 -8.62
N PHE A 37 -17.89 -7.81 -8.22
CA PHE A 37 -18.56 -9.03 -7.84
C PHE A 37 -19.66 -8.73 -6.82
N CYS A 38 -20.90 -9.13 -7.11
CA CYS A 38 -22.06 -8.80 -6.28
C CYS A 38 -21.91 -9.23 -4.81
N TRP A 39 -21.03 -10.18 -4.53
CA TRP A 39 -20.70 -10.57 -3.16
C TRP A 39 -19.98 -9.46 -2.37
N TYR A 40 -19.22 -8.57 -3.02
CA TYR A 40 -18.50 -7.50 -2.34
C TYR A 40 -19.48 -6.45 -1.78
N GLU A 41 -20.44 -6.03 -2.60
CA GLU A 41 -21.55 -5.17 -2.20
C GLU A 41 -22.40 -5.85 -1.12
N ALA A 42 -22.79 -7.11 -1.32
CA ALA A 42 -23.59 -7.85 -0.36
C ALA A 42 -22.90 -8.02 1.01
N LEU A 43 -21.57 -8.17 1.03
CA LEU A 43 -20.81 -8.20 2.29
C LEU A 43 -20.76 -6.82 2.94
N LEU A 44 -20.52 -5.75 2.18
CA LEU A 44 -20.48 -4.39 2.71
C LEU A 44 -21.84 -3.88 3.21
N ASP A 45 -22.94 -4.44 2.71
CA ASP A 45 -24.30 -4.18 3.21
C ASP A 45 -24.66 -4.97 4.48
N SER A 46 -23.90 -6.00 4.86
CA SER A 46 -24.16 -6.83 6.05
C SER A 46 -23.54 -6.21 7.32
N PRO A 47 -24.36 -5.83 8.33
CA PRO A 47 -23.85 -5.33 9.60
C PRO A 47 -22.94 -6.33 10.31
N GLU A 48 -23.27 -7.63 10.25
CA GLU A 48 -22.46 -8.70 10.85
C GLU A 48 -21.08 -8.79 10.21
N PHE A 49 -21.00 -8.67 8.88
CA PHE A 49 -19.72 -8.64 8.19
C PHE A 49 -18.90 -7.41 8.56
N LEU A 50 -19.52 -6.23 8.67
CA LEU A 50 -18.83 -5.01 9.07
C LEU A 50 -18.22 -5.13 10.48
N THR A 51 -18.94 -5.74 11.43
CA THR A 51 -18.40 -6.07 12.76
C THR A 51 -17.21 -7.03 12.66
N LEU A 52 -17.35 -8.15 11.92
CA LEU A 52 -16.26 -9.11 11.75
C LEU A 52 -15.02 -8.50 11.08
N ARG A 53 -15.23 -7.57 10.14
CA ARG A 53 -14.15 -6.83 9.47
C ARG A 53 -13.39 -5.96 10.47
N GLN A 54 -14.09 -5.23 11.34
CA GLN A 54 -13.50 -4.42 12.41
C GLN A 54 -12.73 -5.30 13.40
N GLU A 55 -13.33 -6.38 13.91
CA GLU A 55 -12.69 -7.29 14.86
C GLU A 55 -11.41 -7.92 14.28
N ARG A 56 -11.44 -8.35 13.01
CA ARG A 56 -10.28 -8.90 12.33
C ARG A 56 -9.18 -7.86 12.13
N TRP A 57 -9.53 -6.61 11.80
CA TRP A 57 -8.55 -5.54 11.72
C TRP A 57 -7.84 -5.33 13.06
N GLN A 58 -8.61 -5.21 14.15
CA GLN A 58 -8.03 -5.04 15.50
C GLN A 58 -7.12 -6.20 15.89
N MET A 59 -7.55 -7.45 15.66
CA MET A 59 -6.73 -8.64 15.89
C MET A 59 -5.37 -8.57 15.17
N HIS A 60 -5.33 -8.09 13.92
CA HIS A 60 -4.08 -7.96 13.18
C HIS A 60 -3.21 -6.81 13.72
N ARG A 61 -3.83 -5.69 14.11
CA ARG A 61 -3.16 -4.52 14.67
C ARG A 61 -2.53 -4.80 16.04
N GLU A 62 -3.11 -5.69 16.83
CA GLU A 62 -2.52 -6.19 18.09
C GLU A 62 -1.28 -7.08 17.88
N GLY A 63 -1.02 -7.54 16.66
CA GLY A 63 0.04 -8.51 16.37
C GLY A 63 0.87 -8.13 15.15
N ALA A 64 0.78 -8.97 14.12
CA ALA A 64 1.67 -8.95 12.96
C ALA A 64 1.59 -7.64 12.14
N TRP A 65 0.52 -6.87 12.28
CA TRP A 65 0.34 -5.60 11.58
C TRP A 65 0.46 -4.40 12.50
N SER A 66 0.96 -4.54 13.74
CA SER A 66 1.33 -3.39 14.57
C SER A 66 2.37 -2.50 13.87
N ASP A 67 2.43 -1.21 14.20
CA ASP A 67 3.36 -0.26 13.55
C ASP A 67 4.81 -0.75 13.62
N ALA A 68 5.20 -1.23 14.80
CA ALA A 68 6.53 -1.80 15.03
C ALA A 68 6.78 -3.07 14.19
N ALA A 69 5.79 -3.96 14.06
CA ALA A 69 5.94 -5.17 13.26
C ALA A 69 6.04 -4.87 11.75
N ILE A 70 5.24 -3.91 11.26
CA ILE A 70 5.30 -3.45 9.87
C ILE A 70 6.66 -2.82 9.58
N GLU A 71 7.11 -1.89 10.42
CA GLU A 71 8.40 -1.23 10.23
C GLU A 71 9.57 -2.21 10.28
N ALA A 72 9.57 -3.13 11.25
CA ALA A 72 10.57 -4.18 11.35
C ALA A 72 10.60 -5.09 10.11
N ARG A 73 9.45 -5.36 9.50
CA ARG A 73 9.36 -6.16 8.28
C ARG A 73 9.98 -5.46 7.07
N ILE A 74 9.79 -4.14 6.97
CA ILE A 74 10.42 -3.32 5.94
C ILE A 74 11.95 -3.31 6.15
N ASP A 75 12.41 -3.11 7.39
CA ASP A 75 13.83 -3.11 7.72
C ASP A 75 14.51 -4.47 7.46
N GLU A 76 13.83 -5.57 7.78
CA GLU A 76 14.31 -6.92 7.44
C GLU A 76 14.49 -7.09 5.93
N ALA A 77 13.52 -6.61 5.13
CA ALA A 77 13.60 -6.69 3.67
C ALA A 77 14.77 -5.87 3.12
N ILE A 78 15.00 -4.66 3.65
CA ILE A 78 16.13 -3.80 3.27
C ILE A 78 17.46 -4.52 3.57
N ALA A 79 17.59 -5.10 4.76
CA ALA A 79 18.81 -5.82 5.16
C ALA A 79 19.14 -7.02 4.25
N VAL A 80 18.11 -7.70 3.71
CA VAL A 80 18.30 -8.80 2.75
C VAL A 80 18.76 -8.29 1.38
N LEU A 81 18.37 -7.06 1.00
CA LEU A 81 18.71 -6.48 -0.29
C LEU A 81 20.12 -5.91 -0.34
N GLU A 82 20.78 -5.65 0.79
CA GLU A 82 22.16 -5.18 0.79
C GLU A 82 23.16 -6.32 0.48
N PRO A 83 24.18 -6.10 -0.37
CA PRO A 83 24.55 -4.87 -1.10
C PRO A 83 24.05 -4.88 -2.56
N ALA A 84 22.95 -5.57 -2.87
CA ALA A 84 22.39 -5.65 -4.22
C ALA A 84 21.76 -4.34 -4.69
N VAL A 85 21.27 -3.50 -3.76
CA VAL A 85 20.71 -2.16 -4.06
C VAL A 85 21.70 -1.30 -4.84
N ASP A 86 22.94 -1.18 -4.35
CA ASP A 86 23.97 -0.36 -5.00
C ASP A 86 24.27 -0.84 -6.41
N ARG A 87 24.45 -2.16 -6.59
CA ARG A 87 24.69 -2.77 -7.91
C ARG A 87 23.53 -2.56 -8.86
N ASN A 88 22.30 -2.58 -8.35
CA ASN A 88 21.10 -2.35 -9.14
C ASN A 88 21.09 -0.93 -9.69
N PHE A 89 21.26 0.08 -8.84
CA PHE A 89 21.19 1.47 -9.28
C PHE A 89 22.44 1.98 -10.00
N GLU A 90 23.59 1.31 -9.84
CA GLU A 90 24.75 1.49 -10.73
C GLU A 90 24.45 0.97 -12.15
N ARG A 91 23.78 -0.19 -12.26
CA ARG A 91 23.43 -0.79 -13.54
C ARG A 91 22.26 -0.09 -14.23
N TRP A 92 21.27 0.33 -13.44
CA TRP A 92 20.03 0.97 -13.86
C TRP A 92 19.80 2.23 -13.01
N PRO A 93 20.32 3.40 -13.43
CA PRO A 93 20.20 4.65 -12.68
C PRO A 93 18.80 5.25 -12.84
N LEU A 94 17.82 4.64 -12.17
CA LEU A 94 16.38 4.93 -12.32
C LEU A 94 15.79 5.75 -11.16
N LEU A 95 16.57 6.06 -10.12
CA LEU A 95 16.12 6.89 -8.99
C LEU A 95 15.87 8.32 -9.49
N GLY A 96 14.75 8.93 -9.07
CA GLY A 96 14.31 10.24 -9.55
C GLY A 96 13.62 10.22 -10.92
N GLU A 97 13.34 9.05 -11.49
CA GLU A 97 12.63 8.91 -12.77
C GLU A 97 11.22 8.34 -12.55
N VAL A 98 10.23 8.88 -13.28
CA VAL A 98 8.86 8.33 -13.29
C VAL A 98 8.80 7.21 -14.32
N ILE A 99 8.78 5.97 -13.85
CA ILE A 99 8.66 4.78 -14.70
C ILE A 99 7.32 4.13 -14.45
N TRP A 100 6.51 3.98 -15.47
CA TRP A 100 5.20 3.33 -15.29
C TRP A 100 5.36 1.92 -14.66
N PRO A 101 4.61 1.59 -13.59
CA PRO A 101 3.47 2.32 -13.05
C PRO A 101 3.76 3.21 -11.81
N ASN A 102 5.00 3.58 -11.51
CA ASN A 102 5.34 4.43 -10.36
C ASN A 102 4.45 5.68 -10.24
N ASP A 103 4.17 6.12 -9.01
CA ASP A 103 3.51 7.40 -8.74
C ASP A 103 4.35 8.58 -9.25
N ASP A 104 3.68 9.68 -9.61
CA ASP A 104 4.34 10.86 -10.19
C ASP A 104 5.35 11.51 -9.23
N GLY A 105 5.23 11.27 -7.92
CA GLY A 105 6.18 11.74 -6.90
C GLY A 105 7.54 11.03 -6.94
N ALA A 106 7.73 10.01 -7.78
CA ALA A 106 9.02 9.33 -7.96
C ALA A 106 10.15 10.28 -8.41
N VAL A 107 9.80 11.36 -9.12
CA VAL A 107 10.74 12.41 -9.53
C VAL A 107 11.45 13.09 -8.35
N ASP A 108 10.83 13.13 -7.17
CA ASP A 108 11.40 13.76 -5.98
C ASP A 108 12.24 12.78 -5.14
N ARG A 109 12.22 11.48 -5.48
CA ARG A 109 12.89 10.41 -4.74
C ARG A 109 14.21 10.05 -5.42
N MET A 110 15.22 10.88 -5.16
CA MET A 110 16.52 10.83 -5.84
C MET A 110 17.45 9.72 -5.32
N THR A 111 17.14 9.13 -4.16
CA THR A 111 17.92 8.08 -3.53
C THR A 111 17.07 6.88 -3.13
N TYR A 112 17.69 5.70 -2.98
CA TYR A 112 16.99 4.53 -2.43
C TYR A 112 16.45 4.79 -1.01
N VAL A 113 17.12 5.63 -0.22
CA VAL A 113 16.65 6.01 1.12
C VAL A 113 15.37 6.86 1.04
N ASP A 114 15.21 7.69 0.00
CA ASP A 114 13.98 8.44 -0.24
C ASP A 114 12.81 7.51 -0.60
N GLU A 115 13.06 6.48 -1.42
CA GLU A 115 12.08 5.42 -1.72
C GLU A 115 11.63 4.67 -0.46
N VAL A 116 12.58 4.26 0.38
CA VAL A 116 12.29 3.61 1.67
C VAL A 116 11.48 4.53 2.58
N SER A 117 11.86 5.80 2.65
CA SER A 117 11.17 6.79 3.49
C SER A 117 9.74 7.04 3.02
N TYR A 118 9.52 7.11 1.70
CA TYR A 118 8.20 7.19 1.11
C TYR A 118 7.34 5.97 1.47
N LEU A 119 7.86 4.75 1.25
CA LEU A 119 7.15 3.52 1.59
C LEU A 119 6.73 3.47 3.08
N LYS A 120 7.67 3.73 3.99
CA LYS A 120 7.38 3.75 5.44
C LYS A 120 6.32 4.79 5.79
N SER A 121 6.44 6.00 5.22
CA SER A 121 5.50 7.08 5.45
C SER A 121 4.09 6.75 4.94
N TRP A 122 4.00 6.24 3.70
CA TRP A 122 2.73 5.88 3.07
C TRP A 122 2.01 4.79 3.87
N VAL A 123 2.71 3.71 4.23
CA VAL A 123 2.11 2.60 4.99
C VAL A 123 1.64 3.08 6.36
N LYS A 124 2.43 3.90 7.05
CA LYS A 124 2.05 4.46 8.35
C LYS A 124 0.78 5.31 8.26
N GLN A 125 0.70 6.20 7.28
CA GLN A 125 -0.48 7.05 7.07
C GLN A 125 -1.71 6.21 6.70
N ARG A 126 -1.54 5.23 5.81
CA ARG A 126 -2.62 4.32 5.40
C ARG A 126 -3.18 3.53 6.57
N VAL A 127 -2.32 2.94 7.39
CA VAL A 127 -2.72 2.16 8.55
C VAL A 127 -3.40 3.05 9.59
N ALA A 128 -2.89 4.28 9.83
CA ALA A 128 -3.53 5.23 10.73
C ALA A 128 -4.94 5.64 10.27
N TRP A 129 -5.15 5.85 8.97
CA TRP A 129 -6.48 6.10 8.40
C TRP A 129 -7.41 4.89 8.57
N MET A 130 -6.91 3.68 8.30
CA MET A 130 -7.69 2.45 8.50
C MET A 130 -8.06 2.23 9.97
N ASP A 131 -7.14 2.51 10.89
CA ASP A 131 -7.41 2.48 12.33
C ASP A 131 -8.55 3.46 12.68
N PHE A 132 -8.54 4.67 12.13
CA PHE A 132 -9.62 5.63 12.36
C PHE A 132 -10.98 5.15 11.80
N ILE A 133 -11.04 4.71 10.55
CA ILE A 133 -12.30 4.32 9.88
C ILE A 133 -12.85 2.98 10.36
N LEU A 134 -12.01 2.06 10.83
CA LEU A 134 -12.43 0.74 11.31
C LEU A 134 -12.55 0.63 12.83
N SER A 135 -12.17 1.64 13.60
CA SER A 135 -12.37 1.66 15.07
C SER A 135 -13.61 2.41 15.53
N GLY A 136 -14.27 3.15 14.64
CA GLY A 136 -15.60 3.73 14.86
C GLY A 136 -16.71 2.70 14.67
#